data_AF-A0A182F8F0-F1
#
_entry.id   AF-A0A182F8F0-F1
#
_cell.length_a   1.000
_cell.length_b   1.000
_cell.length_c   1.000
_cell.angle_alpha   90.00
_cell.angle_beta   90.00
_cell.angle_gamma   90.00
#
_symmetry.space_group_name_H-M   'P 1'
#
loop_
_entity.id
_entity.type
_entity.pdbx_description
1 polymer ?
#
loop_
_entity_poly.entity_id
_entity_poly.type
_entity_poly.pdbx_seq_one_letter_code
_entity_poly.pdbx_strand_id
1 'polypeptide(L)'
;MRNANKCGANTPALIAPYLSKRKPPDLELEGLFKRHFTTVEFFQGTIMSPIDLQRVKVHEADACLVLANKYCQDPDAEDAANIMRVISIKNYSDDIRVIIQLMQYHNKSPDMQVWTNDYLRGTGMEMYTETLSPSFIGMPFAQATELCFTKLKLLLLAIEIKGGEEGNDSKISINPRGAKILANTQGFFIAQSADEVKRAWFYCKACHDDIKDETLIKKCKCKNLTAQTRTKIGDLGKAN
;
A
#
# COMPACT_ATOMS: atom_id res chain seq x y z
N MET A 1 0.63 -38.26 -19.63
CA MET A 1 0.99 -37.28 -20.68
C MET A 1 0.51 -37.81 -22.02
N ARG A 2 -0.57 -37.23 -22.58
CA ARG A 2 -1.04 -37.52 -23.94
C ARG A 2 -1.18 -36.20 -24.71
N ASN A 3 -0.87 -36.26 -26.01
CA ASN A 3 -0.97 -35.15 -26.95
C ASN A 3 -2.44 -34.73 -27.17
N ALA A 4 -2.67 -33.42 -27.19
CA ALA A 4 -3.97 -32.74 -27.28
C ALA A 4 -4.70 -32.85 -28.65
N ASN A 5 -4.46 -33.91 -29.43
CA ASN A 5 -5.00 -34.05 -30.79
C ASN A 5 -6.16 -35.07 -30.92
N LYS A 6 -6.85 -35.40 -29.83
CA LYS A 6 -8.02 -36.29 -29.87
C LYS A 6 -9.15 -35.80 -28.95
N CYS A 7 -9.83 -34.73 -29.31
CA CYS A 7 -11.21 -34.54 -28.90
C CYS A 7 -11.99 -33.97 -30.09
N GLY A 8 -12.95 -34.77 -30.56
CA GLY A 8 -13.92 -34.36 -31.58
C GLY A 8 -14.84 -33.27 -31.05
N ALA A 9 -15.35 -32.48 -31.98
CA ALA A 9 -16.36 -31.46 -31.74
C ALA A 9 -17.57 -32.03 -30.97
N ASN A 10 -18.12 -31.23 -30.06
CA ASN A 10 -19.38 -31.42 -29.31
C ASN A 10 -19.34 -32.20 -28.00
N THR A 11 -18.49 -31.78 -27.05
CA THR A 11 -18.84 -31.90 -25.63
C THR A 11 -18.70 -30.55 -24.94
N PRO A 12 -19.72 -30.07 -24.18
CA PRO A 12 -19.60 -28.89 -23.35
C PRO A 12 -18.76 -29.29 -22.14
N ALA A 13 -17.45 -29.45 -22.37
CA ALA A 13 -16.52 -29.61 -21.28
C ALA A 13 -16.50 -28.26 -20.57
N LEU A 14 -17.00 -28.24 -19.33
CA LEU A 14 -16.52 -27.30 -18.33
C LEU A 14 -15.00 -27.49 -18.27
N ILE A 15 -14.27 -26.81 -19.15
CA ILE A 15 -12.83 -26.65 -19.02
C ILE A 15 -12.71 -25.70 -17.83
N ALA A 16 -12.69 -26.27 -16.64
CA ALA A 16 -12.15 -25.61 -15.47
C ALA A 16 -10.66 -25.93 -15.53
N PRO A 17 -9.83 -25.12 -16.22
CA PRO A 17 -8.41 -25.37 -16.21
C PRO A 17 -7.94 -25.16 -14.78
N TYR A 18 -7.80 -26.27 -14.04
CA TYR A 18 -7.18 -26.26 -12.73
C TYR A 18 -5.68 -26.09 -12.95
N LEU A 19 -5.28 -24.89 -13.35
CA LEU A 19 -3.90 -24.42 -13.45
C LEU A 19 -3.42 -24.09 -12.04
N SER A 20 -3.36 -25.12 -11.19
CA SER A 20 -2.71 -25.05 -9.91
C SER A 20 -1.21 -25.28 -10.10
N LYS A 21 -0.43 -24.57 -9.28
CA LYS A 21 1.03 -24.62 -9.06
C LYS A 21 1.72 -25.76 -9.80
N ARG A 22 2.87 -25.47 -10.45
CA ARG A 22 3.80 -26.34 -11.22
C ARG A 22 4.00 -27.82 -10.80
N LYS A 23 3.43 -28.29 -9.70
CA LYS A 23 3.43 -29.67 -9.21
C LYS A 23 2.46 -30.57 -10.01
N PRO A 24 2.87 -31.81 -10.32
CA PRO A 24 1.97 -32.82 -10.86
C PRO A 24 0.89 -33.22 -9.83
N PRO A 25 -0.25 -33.76 -10.28
CA PRO A 25 -1.27 -34.33 -9.40
C PRO A 25 -0.67 -35.50 -8.58
N ASP A 26 -1.19 -35.71 -7.38
CA ASP A 26 -0.91 -36.92 -6.61
C ASP A 26 -1.68 -38.13 -7.15
N LEU A 27 -1.37 -39.33 -6.64
CA LEU A 27 -1.94 -40.58 -7.13
C LEU A 27 -3.47 -40.65 -6.93
N GLU A 28 -3.99 -40.03 -5.87
CA GLU A 28 -5.43 -39.98 -5.61
C GLU A 28 -6.15 -39.13 -6.65
N LEU A 29 -5.62 -37.93 -6.93
CA LEU A 29 -6.17 -37.03 -7.94
C LEU A 29 -6.01 -37.59 -9.36
N GLU A 30 -4.91 -38.28 -9.65
CA GLU A 30 -4.76 -39.04 -10.90
C GLU A 30 -5.80 -40.14 -11.04
N GLY A 31 -6.10 -40.87 -9.96
CA GLY A 31 -7.16 -41.87 -9.92
C GLY A 31 -8.53 -41.26 -10.22
N LEU A 32 -8.81 -40.08 -9.66
CA LEU A 32 -10.05 -39.35 -9.91
C LEU A 32 -10.19 -38.93 -11.37
N PHE A 33 -9.14 -38.38 -11.98
CA PHE A 33 -9.16 -38.00 -13.40
C PHE A 33 -9.34 -39.22 -14.32
N LYS A 34 -8.71 -40.35 -14.00
CA LYS A 34 -8.91 -41.61 -14.75
C LYS A 34 -10.36 -42.11 -14.65
N ARG A 35 -11.02 -41.91 -13.50
CA ARG A 35 -12.43 -42.30 -13.30
C ARG A 35 -13.40 -41.43 -14.08
N HIS A 36 -13.10 -40.13 -14.24
CA HIS A 36 -13.94 -39.16 -14.94
C HIS A 36 -13.35 -38.73 -16.31
N PHE A 37 -12.69 -39.65 -17.01
CA PHE A 37 -11.87 -39.35 -18.19
C PHE A 37 -12.63 -38.74 -19.38
N THR A 38 -13.95 -38.93 -19.46
CA THR A 38 -14.78 -38.35 -20.54
C THR A 38 -15.22 -36.92 -20.25
N THR A 39 -15.10 -36.48 -18.99
CA THR A 39 -15.68 -35.20 -18.52
C THR A 39 -14.65 -34.26 -17.91
N VAL A 40 -13.47 -34.75 -17.52
CA VAL A 40 -12.42 -33.97 -16.86
C VAL A 40 -11.07 -34.23 -17.52
N GLU A 41 -10.39 -33.15 -17.89
CA GLU A 41 -9.02 -33.18 -18.39
C GLU A 41 -8.14 -32.23 -17.55
N PHE A 42 -6.91 -32.66 -17.25
CA PHE A 42 -5.96 -31.91 -16.43
C PHE A 42 -4.80 -31.37 -17.25
N PHE A 43 -4.47 -30.10 -17.04
CA PHE A 43 -3.36 -29.41 -17.68
C PHE A 43 -2.42 -28.82 -16.63
N GLN A 44 -1.15 -29.23 -16.65
CA GLN A 44 -0.12 -28.65 -15.80
C GLN A 44 0.39 -27.33 -16.39
N GLY A 45 0.27 -26.20 -15.69
CA GLY A 45 0.70 -24.87 -16.16
C GLY A 45 0.35 -23.74 -15.20
N THR A 46 0.38 -22.48 -15.66
CA THR A 46 -0.09 -21.30 -14.90
C THR A 46 -1.05 -20.41 -15.69
N ILE A 47 -2.06 -19.85 -15.02
CA ILE A 47 -3.03 -18.88 -15.59
C ILE A 47 -2.36 -17.57 -16.02
N MET A 48 -1.18 -17.26 -15.45
CA MET A 48 -0.42 -16.05 -15.77
C MET A 48 0.32 -16.14 -17.12
N SER A 49 0.33 -17.31 -17.77
CA SER A 49 1.02 -17.53 -19.05
C SER A 49 0.00 -17.57 -20.20
N PRO A 50 0.07 -16.68 -21.19
CA PRO A 50 -0.85 -16.69 -22.32
C PRO A 50 -0.77 -17.98 -23.15
N ILE A 51 0.41 -18.62 -23.18
CA ILE A 51 0.62 -19.91 -23.87
C ILE A 51 -0.20 -21.03 -23.20
N ASP A 52 -0.27 -21.03 -21.87
CA ASP A 52 -1.05 -22.00 -21.12
C ASP A 52 -2.56 -21.75 -21.28
N LEU A 53 -2.99 -20.48 -21.33
CA LEU A 53 -4.38 -20.10 -21.61
C LEU A 53 -4.82 -20.53 -23.01
N GLN A 54 -3.93 -20.41 -24.01
CA GLN A 54 -4.19 -20.91 -25.35
C GLN A 54 -4.33 -22.45 -25.38
N ARG A 55 -3.44 -23.17 -24.68
CA ARG A 55 -3.46 -24.64 -24.64
C ARG A 55 -4.75 -25.20 -24.01
N VAL A 56 -5.31 -24.50 -23.03
CA VAL A 56 -6.60 -24.86 -22.43
C VAL A 56 -7.80 -24.24 -23.14
N LYS A 57 -7.57 -23.59 -24.29
CA LYS A 57 -8.60 -23.04 -25.19
C LYS A 57 -9.60 -22.11 -24.47
N VAL A 58 -9.09 -21.17 -23.67
CA VAL A 58 -9.95 -20.24 -22.89
C VAL A 58 -11.00 -19.53 -23.77
N HIS A 59 -10.66 -19.11 -24.99
CA HIS A 59 -11.61 -18.45 -25.89
C HIS A 59 -12.82 -19.30 -26.31
N GLU A 60 -12.69 -20.63 -26.25
CA GLU A 60 -13.75 -21.57 -26.61
C GLU A 60 -14.54 -22.03 -25.37
N ALA A 61 -14.13 -21.62 -24.16
CA ALA A 61 -14.71 -22.09 -22.92
C ALA A 61 -15.92 -21.24 -22.50
N ASP A 62 -16.96 -21.88 -21.96
CA ASP A 62 -18.17 -21.20 -21.48
C ASP A 62 -17.90 -20.33 -20.23
N ALA A 63 -17.02 -20.81 -19.33
CA ALA A 63 -16.68 -20.10 -18.10
C ALA A 63 -15.34 -20.57 -17.50
N CYS A 64 -14.66 -19.67 -16.79
CA CYS A 64 -13.50 -19.99 -15.96
C CYS A 64 -13.87 -19.94 -14.46
N LEU A 65 -13.46 -20.97 -13.70
CA LEU A 65 -13.63 -21.02 -12.25
C LEU A 65 -12.27 -20.88 -11.55
N VAL A 66 -12.13 -19.83 -10.73
CA VAL A 66 -10.94 -19.60 -9.91
C VAL A 66 -11.26 -19.96 -8.46
N LEU A 67 -10.68 -21.07 -7.99
CA LEU A 67 -10.91 -21.62 -6.65
C LEU A 67 -9.85 -21.11 -5.66
N ALA A 68 -10.28 -20.82 -4.43
CA ALA A 68 -9.39 -20.40 -3.33
C ALA A 68 -9.07 -21.56 -2.39
N ASN A 69 -7.84 -21.60 -1.88
CA ASN A 69 -7.48 -22.48 -0.78
C ASN A 69 -8.06 -21.96 0.54
N LYS A 70 -9.09 -22.64 1.09
CA LYS A 70 -9.74 -22.26 2.34
C LYS A 70 -8.86 -22.36 3.59
N TYR A 71 -7.72 -23.05 3.49
CA TYR A 71 -6.80 -23.30 4.60
C TYR A 71 -5.46 -22.56 4.40
N CYS A 72 -5.44 -21.47 3.63
CA CYS A 72 -4.24 -20.64 3.46
C CYS A 72 -3.85 -19.94 4.77
N GLN A 73 -2.55 -19.70 4.96
CA GLN A 73 -2.05 -18.95 6.13
C GLN A 73 -2.34 -17.44 6.04
N ASP A 74 -2.40 -16.91 4.82
CA ASP A 74 -2.68 -15.50 4.51
C ASP A 74 -3.82 -15.42 3.48
N PRO A 75 -5.07 -15.16 3.94
CA PRO A 75 -6.23 -15.03 3.06
C PRO A 75 -6.16 -13.84 2.09
N ASP A 76 -5.55 -12.74 2.50
CA ASP A 76 -5.44 -11.54 1.67
C ASP A 76 -4.46 -11.76 0.50
N ALA A 77 -3.33 -12.42 0.76
CA ALA A 77 -2.40 -12.81 -0.29
C ALA A 77 -3.02 -13.82 -1.27
N GLU A 78 -3.84 -14.76 -0.79
CA GLU A 78 -4.54 -15.73 -1.65
C GLU A 78 -5.60 -15.05 -2.53
N ASP A 79 -6.38 -14.11 -1.97
CA ASP A 79 -7.35 -13.31 -2.71
C ASP A 79 -6.68 -12.43 -3.76
N ALA A 80 -5.59 -11.74 -3.40
CA ALA A 80 -4.79 -10.95 -4.36
C ALA A 80 -4.27 -11.82 -5.51
N ALA A 81 -3.77 -13.03 -5.23
CA ALA A 81 -3.34 -13.96 -6.26
C ALA A 81 -4.51 -14.43 -7.15
N ASN A 82 -5.70 -14.66 -6.58
CA ASN A 82 -6.89 -15.03 -7.34
C ASN A 82 -7.40 -13.88 -8.22
N ILE A 83 -7.36 -12.64 -7.74
CA ILE A 83 -7.68 -11.45 -8.52
C ILE A 83 -6.72 -11.31 -9.70
N MET A 84 -5.41 -11.47 -9.48
CA MET A 84 -4.42 -11.44 -10.58
C MET A 84 -4.65 -12.52 -11.63
N ARG A 85 -5.13 -13.71 -11.22
CA ARG A 85 -5.53 -14.78 -12.16
C ARG A 85 -6.72 -14.35 -13.01
N VAL A 86 -7.72 -13.71 -12.42
CA VAL A 86 -8.88 -13.16 -13.16
C VAL A 86 -8.45 -12.11 -14.16
N ILE A 87 -7.57 -11.18 -13.76
CA ILE A 87 -7.03 -10.13 -14.65
C ILE A 87 -6.31 -10.76 -15.84
N SER A 88 -5.47 -11.78 -15.60
CA SER A 88 -4.77 -12.48 -16.69
C SER A 88 -5.74 -13.12 -17.69
N ILE A 89 -6.81 -13.75 -17.20
CA ILE A 89 -7.84 -14.36 -18.05
C ILE A 89 -8.58 -13.28 -18.85
N LYS A 90 -9.00 -12.19 -18.21
CA LYS A 90 -9.74 -11.10 -18.86
C LYS A 90 -8.90 -10.32 -19.87
N ASN A 91 -7.60 -10.17 -19.61
CA ASN A 91 -6.66 -9.57 -20.56
C ASN A 91 -6.44 -10.46 -21.80
N TYR A 92 -6.59 -11.78 -21.65
CA TYR A 92 -6.48 -12.73 -22.75
C TYR A 92 -7.79 -12.86 -23.53
N SER A 93 -8.93 -13.00 -22.83
CA SER A 93 -10.28 -13.07 -23.38
C SER A 93 -11.23 -12.26 -22.49
N ASP A 94 -11.69 -11.11 -22.98
CA ASP A 94 -12.55 -10.20 -22.23
C ASP A 94 -14.00 -10.71 -22.12
N ASP A 95 -14.50 -11.38 -23.14
CA ASP A 95 -15.89 -11.88 -23.23
C ASP A 95 -16.21 -13.08 -22.32
N ILE A 96 -15.21 -13.81 -21.82
CA ILE A 96 -15.46 -15.03 -21.05
C ILE A 96 -16.04 -14.74 -19.67
N ARG A 97 -17.01 -15.54 -19.22
CA ARG A 97 -17.51 -15.46 -17.84
C ARG A 97 -16.48 -16.03 -16.86
N VAL A 98 -16.08 -15.24 -15.85
CA VAL A 98 -15.17 -15.70 -14.80
C VAL A 98 -15.88 -15.70 -13.45
N ILE A 99 -15.83 -16.83 -12.73
CA ILE A 99 -16.38 -16.99 -11.39
C ILE A 99 -15.20 -17.18 -10.42
N ILE A 100 -15.04 -16.26 -9.49
CA ILE A 100 -13.96 -16.26 -8.49
C ILE A 100 -14.53 -16.59 -7.10
N GLN A 101 -13.82 -17.43 -6.35
CA GLN A 101 -14.03 -17.60 -4.92
C GLN A 101 -13.04 -16.72 -4.16
N LEU A 102 -13.56 -15.84 -3.30
CA LEU A 102 -12.75 -14.98 -2.42
C LEU A 102 -12.97 -15.36 -0.96
N MET A 103 -11.92 -15.23 -0.17
CA MET A 103 -11.88 -15.56 1.25
C MET A 103 -12.37 -14.39 2.11
N GLN A 104 -12.04 -13.16 1.72
CA GLN A 104 -12.43 -11.96 2.42
C GLN A 104 -13.38 -11.09 1.60
N TYR A 105 -14.38 -10.51 2.28
CA TYR A 105 -15.38 -9.67 1.63
C TYR A 105 -14.80 -8.37 1.08
N HIS A 106 -13.83 -7.77 1.78
CA HIS A 106 -13.19 -6.52 1.33
C HIS A 106 -12.40 -6.69 0.03
N ASN A 107 -12.08 -7.92 -0.36
CA ASN A 107 -11.38 -8.24 -1.61
C ASN A 107 -12.34 -8.50 -2.79
N LYS A 108 -13.68 -8.41 -2.60
CA LYS A 108 -14.72 -8.74 -3.60
C LYS A 108 -14.77 -7.86 -4.86
N SER A 109 -13.93 -6.84 -4.98
CA SER A 109 -13.88 -6.01 -6.20
C SER A 109 -12.53 -6.13 -6.92
N PRO A 110 -12.44 -6.96 -7.98
CA PRO A 110 -11.38 -6.83 -8.98
C PRO A 110 -11.48 -5.52 -9.78
N ASP A 111 -12.70 -4.94 -9.83
CA ASP A 111 -12.99 -3.63 -10.42
C ASP A 111 -13.22 -2.57 -9.33
N MET A 112 -12.21 -2.31 -8.48
CA MET A 112 -12.20 -0.96 -7.91
C MET A 112 -11.94 -0.02 -9.09
N GLN A 113 -12.99 0.63 -9.56
CA GLN A 113 -12.87 1.85 -10.33
C GLN A 113 -11.79 2.71 -9.64
N VAL A 114 -10.95 3.42 -10.39
CA VAL A 114 -9.84 4.23 -9.83
C VAL A 114 -10.30 5.02 -8.59
N TRP A 115 -11.52 5.56 -8.62
CA TRP A 115 -12.14 6.26 -7.50
C TRP A 115 -12.27 5.42 -6.23
N THR A 116 -12.55 4.12 -6.30
CA THR A 116 -12.72 3.26 -5.14
C THR A 116 -11.37 2.93 -4.50
N ASN A 117 -10.32 2.72 -5.29
CA ASN A 117 -8.95 2.58 -4.77
C ASN A 117 -8.47 3.88 -4.12
N ASP A 118 -8.72 5.01 -4.76
CA ASP A 118 -8.42 6.34 -4.20
C ASP A 118 -9.24 6.60 -2.93
N TYR A 119 -10.52 6.19 -2.93
CA TYR A 119 -11.41 6.30 -1.78
C TYR A 119 -10.90 5.44 -0.62
N LEU A 120 -10.61 4.16 -0.84
CA LEU A 120 -10.07 3.28 0.21
C LEU A 120 -8.73 3.77 0.73
N ARG A 121 -7.84 4.23 -0.16
CA ARG A 121 -6.58 4.85 0.25
C ARG A 121 -6.84 6.08 1.12
N GLY A 122 -7.85 6.88 0.80
CA GLY A 122 -8.33 7.99 1.61
C GLY A 122 -8.91 7.56 2.95
N THR A 123 -9.66 6.45 3.01
CA THR A 123 -10.22 5.92 4.28
C THR A 123 -9.15 5.46 5.25
N GLY A 124 -7.97 5.06 4.75
CA GLY A 124 -6.82 4.71 5.58
C GLY A 124 -6.00 5.90 6.09
N MET A 125 -6.40 7.14 5.76
CA MET A 125 -5.72 8.34 6.25
C MET A 125 -6.39 8.83 7.54
N GLU A 126 -5.59 9.04 8.57
CA GLU A 126 -6.07 9.48 9.88
C GLU A 126 -5.32 10.76 10.32
N MET A 127 -5.91 11.47 11.29
CA MET A 127 -5.32 12.67 11.86
C MET A 127 -4.38 12.29 13.00
N TYR A 128 -3.15 12.81 12.93
CA TYR A 128 -2.10 12.58 13.90
C TYR A 128 -1.49 13.89 14.35
N THR A 129 -0.94 13.90 15.57
CA THR A 129 -0.17 15.03 16.08
C THR A 129 1.27 14.60 16.31
N GLU A 130 2.21 15.47 15.94
CA GLU A 130 3.63 15.22 16.17
C GLU A 130 4.39 16.53 16.31
N THR A 131 5.45 16.51 17.11
CA THR A 131 6.30 17.70 17.26
C THR A 131 7.20 17.86 16.02
N LEU A 132 7.28 19.08 15.49
CA LEU A 132 8.18 19.37 14.37
C LEU A 132 9.65 19.39 14.84
N SER A 133 10.54 18.84 14.02
CA SER A 133 11.98 18.92 14.29
C SER A 133 12.49 20.37 14.23
N PRO A 134 13.63 20.69 14.86
CA PRO A 134 14.25 22.00 14.78
C PRO A 134 14.69 22.45 13.40
N SER A 135 14.79 21.52 12.45
CA SER A 135 15.02 21.86 11.04
C SER A 135 13.92 22.78 10.47
N PHE A 136 12.74 22.78 11.09
CA PHE A 136 11.61 23.62 10.70
C PHE A 136 11.59 24.98 11.41
N ILE A 137 12.38 25.21 12.47
CA ILE A 137 12.31 26.46 13.24
C ILE A 137 12.63 27.67 12.37
N GLY A 138 11.80 28.71 12.47
CA GLY A 138 11.91 29.94 11.69
C GLY A 138 11.41 29.82 10.25
N MET A 139 11.12 28.61 9.77
CA MET A 139 10.53 28.37 8.46
C MET A 139 9.08 28.87 8.45
N PRO A 140 8.64 29.61 7.42
CA PRO A 140 7.24 29.91 7.21
C PRO A 140 6.41 28.63 7.07
N PHE A 141 5.17 28.62 7.58
CA PHE A 141 4.27 27.46 7.51
C PHE A 141 4.15 26.88 6.10
N ALA A 142 4.02 27.74 5.07
CA ALA A 142 3.93 27.29 3.68
C ALA A 142 5.15 26.47 3.22
N GLN A 143 6.37 26.90 3.56
CA GLN A 143 7.61 26.19 3.22
C GLN A 143 7.73 24.89 4.02
N ALA A 144 7.31 24.90 5.29
CA ALA A 144 7.29 23.69 6.12
C ALA A 144 6.33 22.64 5.54
N THR A 145 5.12 23.05 5.15
CA THR A 145 4.12 22.19 4.52
C THR A 145 4.62 21.62 3.19
N GLU A 146 5.28 22.43 2.36
CA GLU A 146 5.88 21.97 1.10
C GLU A 146 6.94 20.90 1.33
N LEU A 147 7.84 21.10 2.30
CA LEU A 147 8.86 20.10 2.65
C LEU A 147 8.21 18.81 3.16
N CYS A 148 7.25 18.91 4.08
CA CYS A 148 6.50 17.76 4.59
C CYS A 148 5.85 16.97 3.46
N PHE A 149 5.20 17.65 2.52
CA PHE A 149 4.50 16.98 1.43
C PHE A 149 5.46 16.35 0.40
N THR A 150 6.48 17.09 -0.02
CA THR A 150 7.36 16.65 -1.10
C THR A 150 8.37 15.60 -0.65
N LYS A 151 9.02 15.83 0.50
CA LYS A 151 10.12 15.00 1.02
C LYS A 151 9.65 13.94 2.02
N LEU A 152 8.72 14.28 2.91
CA LEU A 152 8.29 13.35 3.97
C LEU A 152 7.04 12.55 3.60
N LYS A 153 6.34 12.92 2.52
CA LYS A 153 5.02 12.39 2.14
C LYS A 153 3.98 12.51 3.25
N LEU A 154 4.02 13.61 4.00
CA LEU A 154 3.08 13.93 5.07
C LEU A 154 2.27 15.19 4.74
N LEU A 155 0.96 15.18 4.98
CA LEU A 155 0.11 16.35 4.80
C LEU A 155 -0.01 17.12 6.12
N LEU A 156 0.71 18.24 6.25
CA LEU A 156 0.61 19.16 7.39
C LEU A 156 -0.58 20.12 7.20
N LEU A 157 -1.55 20.11 8.12
CA LEU A 157 -2.77 20.93 8.04
C LEU A 157 -2.76 22.15 8.97
N ALA A 158 -2.29 21.95 10.19
CA ALA A 158 -2.36 22.95 11.24
C ALA A 158 -1.12 22.87 12.14
N ILE A 159 -0.88 23.96 12.88
CA ILE A 159 0.14 24.00 13.93
C ILE A 159 -0.46 24.61 15.19
N GLU A 160 0.06 24.19 16.32
CA GLU A 160 -0.17 24.84 17.60
C GLU A 160 0.65 26.13 17.69
N ILE A 161 -0.03 27.25 17.86
CA ILE A 161 0.59 28.55 18.13
C ILE A 161 0.40 28.84 19.61
N LYS A 162 1.51 28.90 20.35
CA LYS A 162 1.49 29.30 21.75
C LYS A 162 1.17 30.79 21.83
N GLY A 163 0.18 31.15 22.65
CA GLY A 163 -0.14 32.55 22.96
C GLY A 163 1.07 33.24 23.59
N GLY A 164 1.22 34.54 23.35
CA GLY A 164 2.25 35.37 24.00
C GLY A 164 2.07 35.45 25.52
N GLU A 165 2.99 36.15 26.19
CA GLU A 165 3.21 36.19 27.66
C GLU A 165 2.03 36.67 28.54
N GLU A 166 0.83 36.87 27.98
CA GLU A 166 -0.39 37.17 28.73
C GLU A 166 -1.36 35.99 28.69
N GLY A 167 -1.03 34.93 29.43
CA GLY A 167 -1.99 33.94 29.95
C GLY A 167 -2.90 33.21 28.97
N ASN A 168 -2.56 33.13 27.69
CA ASN A 168 -3.49 32.64 26.67
C ASN A 168 -3.26 31.16 26.33
N ASP A 169 -4.35 30.40 26.28
CA ASP A 169 -4.39 29.02 25.84
C ASP A 169 -3.67 28.82 24.49
N SER A 170 -3.05 27.67 24.31
CA SER A 170 -2.47 27.33 23.01
C SER A 170 -3.57 27.22 21.96
N LYS A 171 -3.37 27.92 20.83
CA LYS A 171 -4.36 28.00 19.77
C LYS A 171 -3.93 27.12 18.61
N ILE A 172 -4.80 26.20 18.21
CA ILE A 172 -4.64 25.46 16.96
C ILE A 172 -4.97 26.40 15.80
N SER A 173 -4.00 26.64 14.93
CA SER A 173 -4.19 27.45 13.73
C SER A 173 -4.15 26.56 12.50
N ILE A 174 -5.28 26.48 11.78
CA ILE A 174 -5.41 25.73 10.52
C ILE A 174 -4.91 26.61 9.38
N ASN A 175 -3.96 26.10 8.60
CA ASN A 175 -3.33 26.81 7.48
C ASN A 175 -2.97 28.29 7.79
N PRO A 176 -2.14 28.56 8.81
CA PRO A 176 -1.80 29.92 9.18
C PRO A 176 -0.99 30.61 8.07
N ARG A 177 -1.45 31.77 7.63
CA ARG A 177 -0.71 32.61 6.67
C ARG A 177 0.37 33.38 7.40
N GLY A 178 1.62 33.26 6.95
CA GLY A 178 2.75 34.05 7.46
C GLY A 178 3.28 33.66 8.84
N ALA A 179 2.68 32.68 9.52
CA ALA A 179 3.23 32.15 10.77
C ALA A 179 4.54 31.41 10.51
N LYS A 180 5.50 31.58 11.42
CA LYS A 180 6.75 30.83 11.44
C LYS A 180 6.65 29.71 12.46
N ILE A 181 7.26 28.57 12.15
CA ILE A 181 7.37 27.47 13.10
C ILE A 181 8.30 27.88 14.24
N LEU A 182 7.87 27.65 15.48
CA LEU A 182 8.66 27.90 16.68
C LEU A 182 9.25 26.59 17.21
N ALA A 183 10.12 26.70 18.21
CA ALA A 183 10.63 25.51 18.88
C ALA A 183 9.49 24.75 19.58
N ASN A 184 9.50 23.42 19.48
CA ASN A 184 8.50 22.53 20.08
C ASN A 184 7.06 22.83 19.62
N THR A 185 6.88 23.32 18.39
CA THR A 185 5.56 23.46 17.76
C THR A 185 4.99 22.07 17.44
N GLN A 186 3.78 21.81 17.91
CA GLN A 186 3.02 20.62 17.52
C GLN A 186 2.36 20.83 16.16
N GLY A 187 2.62 19.93 15.22
CA GLY A 187 1.97 19.88 13.91
C GLY A 187 0.83 18.87 13.89
N PHE A 188 -0.21 19.18 13.13
CA PHE A 188 -1.36 18.32 12.88
C PHE A 188 -1.27 17.78 11.46
N PHE A 189 -1.16 16.47 11.33
CA PHE A 189 -0.89 15.78 10.08
C PHE A 189 -2.03 14.85 9.68
N ILE A 190 -2.17 14.60 8.39
CA ILE A 190 -2.92 13.47 7.85
C ILE A 190 -1.90 12.47 7.27
N ALA A 191 -1.94 11.22 7.76
CA ALA A 191 -1.02 10.14 7.38
C ALA A 191 -1.69 8.77 7.54
N GLN A 192 -1.04 7.68 7.10
CA GLN A 192 -1.58 6.32 7.23
C GLN A 192 -1.30 5.66 8.59
N SER A 193 -0.28 6.14 9.31
CA SER A 193 0.07 5.62 10.63
C SER A 193 0.84 6.64 11.46
N ALA A 194 0.85 6.47 12.79
CA ALA A 194 1.67 7.29 13.69
C ALA A 194 3.17 7.20 13.40
N ASP A 195 3.66 6.04 12.95
CA ASP A 195 5.08 5.84 12.64
C ASP A 195 5.55 6.61 11.42
N GLU A 196 4.68 6.83 10.44
CA GLU A 196 4.96 7.72 9.31
C GLU A 196 5.16 9.16 9.76
N VAL A 197 4.37 9.63 10.72
CA VAL A 197 4.42 11.02 11.18
C VAL A 197 5.69 11.32 11.97
N LYS A 198 6.27 10.33 12.65
CA LYS A 198 7.56 10.46 13.35
C LYS A 198 8.71 10.94 12.46
N ARG A 199 8.62 10.77 11.13
CA ARG A 199 9.60 11.32 10.18
C ARG A 199 9.73 12.84 10.29
N ALA A 200 8.65 13.55 10.62
CA ALA A 200 8.67 15.01 10.83
C ALA A 200 9.52 15.41 12.05
N TRP A 201 9.51 14.59 13.11
CA TRP A 201 10.34 14.75 14.29
C TRP A 201 11.80 14.36 14.04
N PHE A 202 12.04 13.31 13.25
CA PHE A 202 13.39 12.84 12.95
C PHE A 202 14.10 13.61 11.84
N TYR A 203 13.37 14.40 11.05
CA TYR A 203 13.93 15.10 9.90
C TYR A 203 15.07 16.05 10.30
N CYS A 204 16.20 15.93 9.61
CA CYS A 204 17.35 16.79 9.81
C CYS A 204 17.87 17.17 8.44
N LYS A 205 17.91 18.48 8.13
CA LYS A 205 18.34 18.93 6.80
C LYS A 205 19.74 18.42 6.46
N ALA A 206 20.71 18.55 7.37
CA ALA A 206 22.08 18.10 7.13
C ALA A 206 22.21 16.57 6.97
N CYS A 207 21.37 15.81 7.66
CA CYS A 207 21.46 14.35 7.70
C CYS A 207 20.54 13.69 6.61
N HIS A 208 19.45 14.34 6.15
CA HIS A 208 18.37 13.74 5.34
C HIS A 208 17.98 14.52 4.07
N ASP A 209 18.69 15.58 3.66
CA ASP A 209 18.29 16.38 2.48
C ASP A 209 18.23 15.54 1.18
N ASP A 210 19.21 14.65 1.02
CA ASP A 210 19.44 13.88 -0.21
C ASP A 210 18.72 12.52 -0.23
N ILE A 211 17.98 12.19 0.82
CA ILE A 211 17.22 10.93 0.89
C ILE A 211 16.03 11.01 -0.08
N LYS A 212 15.96 10.03 -0.99
CA LYS A 212 14.86 9.91 -1.96
C LYS A 212 13.69 9.07 -1.43
N ASP A 213 13.99 8.05 -0.66
CA ASP A 213 13.02 7.15 -0.05
C ASP A 213 12.74 7.59 1.39
N GLU A 214 11.53 8.11 1.62
CA GLU A 214 11.11 8.64 2.91
C GLU A 214 11.10 7.60 4.05
N THR A 215 11.09 6.30 3.74
CA THR A 215 11.12 5.22 4.75
C THR A 215 12.48 5.10 5.45
N LEU A 216 13.54 5.67 4.86
CA LEU A 216 14.89 5.67 5.42
C LEU A 216 15.12 6.79 6.44
N ILE A 217 14.17 7.73 6.55
CA ILE A 217 14.24 8.85 7.50
C ILE A 217 14.02 8.32 8.93
N LYS A 218 15.11 8.21 9.68
CA LYS A 218 15.14 7.69 11.06
C LYS A 218 15.87 8.68 11.98
N LYS A 219 15.83 8.42 13.29
CA LYS A 219 16.55 9.25 14.28
C LYS A 219 18.02 9.38 13.90
N CYS A 220 18.46 10.61 13.63
CA CYS A 220 19.84 10.90 13.28
C CYS A 220 20.75 11.00 14.52
N LYS A 221 22.07 10.92 14.31
CA LYS A 221 23.11 11.07 15.35
C LYS A 221 23.66 12.50 15.45
N CYS A 222 23.11 13.43 14.66
CA CYS A 222 23.47 14.83 14.63
C CYS A 222 23.39 15.39 16.10
N LYS A 223 24.52 15.85 16.67
CA LYS A 223 24.58 16.42 18.04
C LYS A 223 24.01 17.84 18.05
N ASN A 224 22.69 18.02 18.10
CA ASN A 224 22.05 19.19 18.74
C ASN A 224 20.55 19.21 18.50
N LEU A 225 19.80 19.26 19.60
CA LEU A 225 18.36 19.50 19.60
C LEU A 225 17.83 19.91 20.99
N THR A 226 18.59 19.64 22.06
CA THR A 226 18.31 20.10 23.45
C THR A 226 19.03 21.40 23.85
N ALA A 227 19.76 22.06 22.95
CA ALA A 227 20.63 23.20 23.28
C ALA A 227 20.34 24.47 22.46
N GLN A 228 19.11 25.00 22.55
CA GLN A 228 18.84 26.43 22.22
C GLN A 228 17.92 27.13 23.24
N THR A 229 17.74 26.57 24.43
CA THR A 229 17.22 27.29 25.61
C THR A 229 18.37 27.71 26.52
N ARG A 230 19.21 28.64 26.05
CA ARG A 230 20.01 29.54 26.91
C ARG A 230 20.64 30.63 26.05
N THR A 231 19.81 31.54 25.56
CA THR A 231 20.28 32.90 25.29
C THR A 231 20.74 33.46 26.63
N LYS A 232 22.06 33.52 26.84
CA LYS A 232 22.67 34.18 27.99
C LYS A 232 22.25 35.64 28.00
N ILE A 233 21.33 36.01 28.89
CA ILE A 233 21.29 37.34 29.47
C ILE A 233 22.06 37.23 30.78
N GLY A 234 23.18 37.94 30.88
CA GLY A 234 24.02 37.99 32.09
C GLY A 234 25.48 37.70 31.78
N ASP A 235 26.25 38.78 31.58
CA ASP A 235 27.61 38.99 32.11
C ASP A 235 28.38 39.99 31.22
N LEU A 236 28.01 41.28 31.32
CA LEU A 236 28.99 42.35 31.19
C LEU A 236 29.48 42.65 32.60
N GLY A 237 30.44 41.83 33.03
CA GLY A 237 31.21 42.03 34.24
C GLY A 237 32.07 43.30 34.12
N LYS A 238 32.11 44.03 35.23
CA LYS A 238 33.12 45.03 35.57
C LYS A 238 34.53 44.52 35.25
N ALA A 239 35.32 45.33 34.56
CA ALA A 239 36.77 45.38 34.72
C ALA A 239 37.27 46.78 34.31
N ASN A 240 37.94 47.42 35.26
CA ASN A 240 38.61 48.74 35.28
C ASN A 240 37.72 49.96 35.42
#